data_AF-A0A849TGG9-F1
#
_entry.id   AF-A0A849TGG9-F1
#
_cell.length_a   1.000
_cell.length_b   1.000
_cell.length_c   1.000
_cell.angle_alpha   90.00
_cell.angle_beta   90.00
_cell.angle_gamma   90.00
#
_symmetry.space_group_name_H-M   'P 1'
#
loop_
_entity.id
_entity.type
_entity.pdbx_description
1 polymer ?
#
loop_
_entity_poly.entity_id
_entity_poly.type
_entity_poly.pdbx_seq_one_letter_code
_entity_poly.pdbx_strand_id
1 'polypeptide(L)'
;MAYQFTIPSEDAVILFEYAKNLATKGVITYGGADTPIEGATDFLWMLIIAAFKKIGITEFFSALLLNFVGAVILIALVKPFWARLIMVLGLLCTPYLYSSLSGFSAIFFSAWYCWCLYLALQKKSGLYFSILILCLVRPDGVVWGAGLILLRLLDVQDQATRKKEIRNLITHLVVPGLMYFLWRAWYFAEWLPLPFLVKVAGERDLILVWSQSLVAVGATLIPALIAVAFVKNRRIYL
;
A
#
# COMPACT_ATOMS: atom_id res chain seq x y z
N MET A 1 -3.49 -10.10 -26.58
CA MET A 1 -2.51 -9.77 -25.52
C MET A 1 -3.08 -9.95 -24.11
N ALA A 2 -4.27 -9.43 -23.75
CA ALA A 2 -4.82 -9.58 -22.39
C ALA A 2 -4.97 -11.04 -21.90
N TYR A 3 -5.26 -11.99 -22.79
CA TYR A 3 -5.38 -13.42 -22.44
C TYR A 3 -4.05 -14.06 -21.97
N GLN A 4 -2.89 -13.52 -22.34
CA GLN A 4 -1.61 -14.06 -21.84
C GLN A 4 -1.35 -13.70 -20.37
N PHE A 5 -2.07 -12.71 -19.84
CA PHE A 5 -2.00 -12.27 -18.44
C PHE A 5 -3.12 -12.85 -17.57
N THR A 6 -3.88 -13.84 -18.06
CA THR A 6 -4.84 -14.60 -17.24
C THR A 6 -4.18 -15.73 -16.46
N ILE A 7 -2.85 -15.82 -16.53
CA ILE A 7 -2.01 -16.67 -15.71
C ILE A 7 -1.34 -15.76 -14.67
N PRO A 8 -1.41 -16.10 -13.37
CA PRO A 8 -0.74 -15.30 -12.36
C PRO A 8 0.77 -15.32 -12.59
N SER A 9 1.41 -14.19 -12.31
CA SER A 9 2.88 -14.14 -12.28
C SER A 9 3.40 -15.05 -11.16
N GLU A 10 4.56 -15.69 -11.37
CA GLU A 10 5.19 -16.57 -10.37
C GLU A 10 5.32 -15.89 -9.00
N ASP A 11 5.73 -14.62 -8.99
CA ASP A 11 5.84 -13.82 -7.76
C ASP A 11 4.49 -13.63 -7.05
N ALA A 12 3.39 -13.49 -7.80
CA ALA A 12 2.05 -13.38 -7.22
C ALA A 12 1.57 -14.72 -6.65
N VAL A 13 1.96 -15.84 -7.27
CA VAL A 13 1.63 -17.19 -6.79
C VAL A 13 2.24 -17.46 -5.42
N ILE A 14 3.43 -16.94 -5.13
CA ILE A 14 4.03 -17.04 -3.78
C ILE A 14 3.07 -16.48 -2.73
N LEU A 15 2.51 -15.29 -2.95
CA LEU A 15 1.55 -14.68 -2.04
C LEU A 15 0.23 -15.46 -1.96
N PHE A 16 -0.23 -16.02 -3.08
CA PHE A 16 -1.40 -16.89 -3.09
C PHE A 16 -1.21 -18.17 -2.30
N GLU A 17 0.00 -18.73 -2.28
CA GLU A 17 0.32 -19.87 -1.45
C GLU A 17 0.25 -19.51 0.05
N TYR A 18 0.78 -18.36 0.46
CA TYR A 18 0.60 -17.85 1.82
C TYR A 18 -0.88 -17.71 2.18
N ALA A 19 -1.68 -17.10 1.29
CA ALA A 19 -3.11 -16.92 1.51
C ALA A 19 -3.85 -18.26 1.62
N LYS A 20 -3.50 -19.23 0.77
CA LYS A 20 -4.03 -20.60 0.80
C LYS A 20 -3.71 -21.29 2.11
N ASN A 21 -2.44 -21.26 2.53
CA ASN A 21 -1.99 -21.90 3.78
C ASN A 21 -2.65 -21.25 5.00
N LEU A 22 -2.81 -19.93 5.01
CA LEU A 22 -3.56 -19.25 6.05
C LEU A 22 -5.03 -19.68 6.08
N ALA A 23 -5.67 -19.83 4.92
CA ALA A 23 -7.07 -20.23 4.82
C ALA A 23 -7.32 -21.68 5.25
N THR A 24 -6.40 -22.60 4.93
CA THR A 24 -6.57 -24.05 5.15
C THR A 24 -5.96 -24.53 6.47
N LYS A 25 -4.75 -24.07 6.81
CA LYS A 25 -4.01 -24.47 8.01
C LYS A 25 -4.12 -23.47 9.17
N GLY A 26 -4.49 -22.21 8.89
CA GLY A 26 -4.48 -21.14 9.89
C GLY A 26 -3.10 -20.57 10.20
N VAL A 27 -2.08 -20.89 9.38
CA VAL A 27 -0.69 -20.48 9.59
C VAL A 27 -0.18 -19.72 8.36
N ILE A 28 0.48 -18.58 8.57
CA ILE A 28 1.14 -17.81 7.50
C ILE A 28 2.49 -18.46 7.22
N THR A 29 2.56 -19.23 6.15
CA THR A 29 3.74 -20.02 5.81
C THR A 29 3.78 -20.34 4.32
N TYR A 30 4.91 -20.85 3.84
CA TYR A 30 5.21 -21.15 2.45
C TYR A 30 5.84 -22.54 2.31
N GLY A 31 5.70 -23.17 1.14
CA GLY A 31 6.31 -24.46 0.84
C GLY A 31 5.76 -25.62 1.66
N GLY A 32 4.56 -25.46 2.22
CA GLY A 32 3.91 -26.47 3.05
C GLY A 32 4.50 -26.67 4.45
N ALA A 33 5.42 -25.80 4.89
CA ALA A 33 5.94 -25.83 6.26
C ALA A 33 4.80 -25.67 7.30
N ASP A 34 5.03 -26.16 8.52
CA ASP A 34 4.07 -26.07 9.62
C ASP A 34 4.44 -24.96 10.63
N THR A 35 5.60 -24.34 10.46
CA THR A 35 6.03 -23.17 11.22
C THR A 35 5.69 -21.89 10.47
N PRO A 36 5.40 -20.79 11.19
CA PRO A 36 5.28 -19.47 10.57
C PRO A 36 6.56 -19.09 9.81
N ILE A 37 6.41 -18.69 8.56
CA ILE A 37 7.52 -18.18 7.73
C ILE A 37 7.07 -16.86 7.15
N GLU A 38 7.91 -15.84 7.25
CA GLU A 38 7.61 -14.54 6.67
C GLU A 38 8.08 -14.45 5.21
N GLY A 39 7.26 -13.83 4.38
CA GLY A 39 7.59 -13.57 2.97
C GLY A 39 6.47 -12.93 2.16
N ALA A 40 5.24 -12.91 2.70
CA ALA A 40 4.14 -12.16 2.12
C ALA A 40 4.34 -10.65 2.31
N THR A 41 4.80 -9.97 1.26
CA THR A 41 5.03 -8.51 1.25
C THR A 41 3.74 -7.71 1.44
N ASP A 42 2.64 -8.15 0.83
CA ASP A 42 1.34 -7.45 0.87
C ASP A 42 0.44 -8.10 1.95
N PHE A 43 0.63 -7.73 3.21
CA PHE A 43 0.02 -8.40 4.37
C PHE A 43 -1.51 -8.43 4.33
N LEU A 44 -2.16 -7.25 4.28
CA LEU A 44 -3.63 -7.16 4.27
C LEU A 44 -4.22 -7.73 2.99
N TRP A 45 -3.52 -7.59 1.86
CA TRP A 45 -3.91 -8.21 0.60
C TRP A 45 -3.99 -9.73 0.73
N MET A 46 -2.96 -10.35 1.32
CA MET A 46 -2.93 -11.79 1.61
C MET A 46 -4.05 -12.20 2.56
N LEU A 47 -4.33 -11.44 3.62
CA LEU A 47 -5.44 -11.71 4.53
C LEU A 47 -6.80 -11.71 3.83
N ILE A 48 -7.06 -10.72 2.97
CA ILE A 48 -8.34 -10.61 2.24
C ILE A 48 -8.48 -11.78 1.26
N ILE A 49 -7.42 -12.15 0.54
CA ILE A 49 -7.43 -13.31 -0.36
C ILE A 49 -7.63 -14.60 0.43
N ALA A 50 -7.00 -14.77 1.58
CA ALA A 50 -7.20 -15.93 2.46
C ALA A 50 -8.66 -16.03 2.94
N ALA A 51 -9.29 -14.90 3.26
CA ALA A 51 -10.71 -14.87 3.62
C ALA A 51 -11.61 -15.33 2.46
N PHE A 52 -11.35 -14.88 1.23
CA PHE A 52 -12.05 -15.36 0.04
C PHE A 52 -11.80 -16.85 -0.23
N LYS A 53 -10.57 -17.32 0.00
CA LYS A 53 -10.23 -18.73 -0.13
C LYS A 53 -11.01 -19.61 0.85
N LYS A 54 -11.24 -19.13 2.07
CA LYS A 54 -12.03 -19.84 3.09
C LYS A 54 -13.48 -20.09 2.67
N ILE A 55 -14.03 -19.23 1.80
CA ILE A 55 -15.38 -19.41 1.23
C ILE A 55 -15.36 -20.07 -0.17
N GLY A 56 -14.22 -20.65 -0.57
CA GLY A 56 -14.10 -21.44 -1.80
C GLY A 56 -13.74 -20.67 -3.07
N ILE A 57 -13.49 -19.35 -2.98
CA ILE A 57 -13.06 -18.56 -4.13
C ILE A 57 -11.56 -18.77 -4.37
N THR A 58 -11.14 -18.93 -5.62
CA THR A 58 -9.72 -19.11 -5.94
C THR A 58 -8.93 -17.83 -5.67
N GLU A 59 -7.66 -17.99 -5.32
CA GLU A 59 -6.76 -16.93 -4.87
C GLU A 59 -6.58 -15.88 -5.98
N PHE A 60 -6.34 -16.37 -7.20
CA PHE A 60 -6.19 -15.50 -8.37
C PHE A 60 -7.48 -14.77 -8.73
N PHE A 61 -8.64 -15.44 -8.69
CA PHE A 61 -9.91 -14.75 -8.96
C PHE A 61 -10.22 -13.70 -7.90
N SER A 62 -9.87 -13.96 -6.64
CA SER A 62 -10.00 -12.99 -5.55
C SER A 62 -9.17 -11.73 -5.82
N ALA A 63 -7.91 -11.90 -6.28
CA ALA A 63 -7.05 -10.79 -6.68
C ALA A 63 -7.64 -9.98 -7.84
N LEU A 64 -8.17 -10.65 -8.88
CA LEU A 64 -8.84 -9.99 -10.00
C LEU A 64 -10.08 -9.20 -9.54
N LEU A 65 -10.91 -9.80 -8.69
CA LEU A 65 -12.11 -9.16 -8.14
C LEU A 65 -11.76 -7.91 -7.33
N LEU A 66 -10.75 -7.97 -6.48
CA LEU A 66 -10.31 -6.82 -5.68
C LEU A 66 -9.75 -5.70 -6.55
N ASN A 67 -8.95 -6.02 -7.58
CA ASN A 67 -8.48 -5.01 -8.53
C ASN A 67 -9.62 -4.41 -9.34
N PHE A 68 -10.62 -5.20 -9.71
CA PHE A 68 -11.84 -4.68 -10.34
C PHE A 68 -12.58 -3.70 -9.42
N VAL A 69 -12.75 -4.03 -8.14
CA VAL A 69 -13.30 -3.09 -7.14
C VAL A 69 -12.46 -1.81 -7.07
N GLY A 70 -11.13 -1.93 -7.06
CA GLY A 70 -10.23 -0.77 -7.13
C GLY A 70 -10.48 0.11 -8.37
N ALA A 71 -10.62 -0.49 -9.54
CA ALA A 71 -10.93 0.23 -10.78
C ALA A 71 -12.28 0.97 -10.69
N VAL A 72 -13.31 0.32 -10.14
CA VAL A 72 -14.63 0.94 -9.93
C VAL A 72 -14.53 2.15 -8.98
N ILE A 73 -13.78 2.03 -7.89
CA ILE A 73 -13.54 3.14 -6.95
C ILE A 73 -12.85 4.32 -7.65
N LEU A 74 -11.81 4.07 -8.45
CA LEU A 74 -11.12 5.12 -9.21
C LEU A 74 -12.08 5.84 -10.17
N ILE A 75 -12.90 5.09 -10.91
CA ILE A 75 -13.90 5.64 -11.84
C ILE A 75 -14.94 6.48 -11.09
N ALA A 76 -15.38 6.03 -9.92
CA ALA A 76 -16.36 6.74 -9.11
C ALA A 76 -15.80 8.06 -8.52
N LEU A 77 -14.52 8.11 -8.18
CA LEU A 77 -13.86 9.29 -7.62
C LEU A 77 -13.73 10.45 -8.63
N VAL A 78 -13.56 10.14 -9.91
CA VAL A 78 -13.49 11.14 -10.96
C VAL A 78 -14.90 11.51 -11.41
N LYS A 79 -15.30 12.79 -11.32
CA LYS A 79 -16.65 13.22 -11.76
C LYS A 79 -16.75 13.56 -13.25
N PRO A 80 -15.83 14.34 -13.84
CA PRO A 80 -15.96 14.77 -15.24
C PRO A 80 -15.82 13.59 -16.21
N PHE A 81 -16.72 13.50 -17.19
CA PHE A 81 -16.74 12.41 -18.17
C PHE A 81 -15.41 12.26 -18.92
N TRP A 82 -14.88 13.36 -19.46
CA TRP A 82 -13.61 13.34 -20.20
C TRP A 82 -12.43 12.92 -19.32
N ALA A 83 -12.40 13.32 -18.05
CA ALA A 83 -11.38 12.89 -17.11
C ALA A 83 -11.49 11.38 -16.81
N ARG A 84 -12.71 10.83 -16.69
CA ARG A 84 -12.92 9.38 -16.56
C ARG A 84 -12.42 8.64 -17.79
N LEU A 85 -12.74 9.13 -18.99
CA LEU A 85 -12.31 8.50 -20.24
C LEU A 85 -10.78 8.48 -20.35
N ILE A 86 -10.12 9.62 -20.09
CA ILE A 86 -8.65 9.71 -20.09
C ILE A 86 -8.05 8.76 -19.05
N MET A 87 -8.62 8.69 -17.84
CA MET A 87 -8.15 7.77 -16.81
C MET A 87 -8.30 6.31 -17.21
N VAL A 88 -9.44 5.91 -17.79
CA VAL A 88 -9.65 4.53 -18.25
C VAL A 88 -8.65 4.19 -19.37
N LEU A 89 -8.49 5.08 -20.36
CA LEU A 89 -7.50 4.90 -21.42
C LEU A 89 -6.07 4.84 -20.85
N GLY A 90 -5.75 5.68 -19.88
CA GLY A 90 -4.48 5.66 -19.16
C GLY A 90 -4.25 4.34 -18.44
N LEU A 91 -5.24 3.83 -17.70
CA LEU A 91 -5.15 2.53 -17.04
C LEU A 91 -4.91 1.40 -18.05
N LEU A 92 -5.65 1.39 -19.16
CA LEU A 92 -5.49 0.40 -20.24
C LEU A 92 -4.09 0.41 -20.87
N CYS A 93 -3.44 1.58 -20.93
CA CYS A 93 -2.12 1.76 -21.55
C CYS A 93 -0.95 1.66 -20.56
N THR A 94 -1.19 1.45 -19.26
CA THR A 94 -0.13 1.47 -18.24
C THR A 94 0.24 0.08 -17.72
N PRO A 95 1.48 -0.10 -17.24
CA PRO A 95 1.91 -1.33 -16.55
C PRO A 95 1.04 -1.72 -15.34
N TYR A 96 0.30 -0.77 -14.76
CA TYR A 96 -0.59 -1.01 -13.62
C TYR A 96 -1.70 -2.02 -13.92
N LEU A 97 -2.30 -1.96 -15.12
CA LEU A 97 -3.31 -2.93 -15.52
C LEU A 97 -2.69 -4.31 -15.68
N TYR A 98 -1.56 -4.41 -16.39
CA TYR A 98 -0.88 -5.69 -16.61
C TYR A 98 -0.45 -6.34 -15.29
N SER A 99 0.14 -5.56 -14.37
CA SER A 99 0.49 -6.01 -13.04
C SER A 99 -0.74 -6.51 -12.25
N SER A 100 -1.86 -5.80 -12.35
CA SER A 100 -3.11 -6.21 -11.67
C SER A 100 -3.71 -7.49 -12.26
N LEU A 101 -3.68 -7.64 -13.59
CA LEU A 101 -4.11 -8.84 -14.28
C LEU A 101 -3.23 -10.04 -13.94
N SER A 102 -1.93 -9.83 -13.72
CA SER A 102 -1.00 -10.85 -13.23
C SER A 102 -1.16 -11.22 -11.75
N GLY A 103 -2.11 -10.60 -11.03
CA GLY A 103 -2.46 -10.97 -9.65
C GLY A 103 -1.92 -10.05 -8.55
N PHE A 104 -1.20 -8.98 -8.90
CA PHE A 104 -0.71 -8.01 -7.92
C PHE A 104 -1.78 -7.00 -7.51
N SER A 105 -1.60 -6.35 -6.36
CA SER A 105 -2.53 -5.40 -5.75
C SER A 105 -2.56 -3.99 -6.41
N ALA A 106 -1.98 -3.81 -7.60
CA ALA A 106 -1.56 -2.49 -8.10
C ALA A 106 -2.71 -1.48 -8.28
N ILE A 107 -3.80 -1.86 -8.97
CA ILE A 107 -4.98 -0.99 -9.14
C ILE A 107 -5.71 -0.78 -7.81
N PHE A 108 -5.89 -1.84 -7.01
CA PHE A 108 -6.53 -1.73 -5.70
C PHE A 108 -5.79 -0.76 -4.76
N PHE A 109 -4.46 -0.90 -4.67
CA PHE A 109 -3.60 0.01 -3.91
C PHE A 109 -3.70 1.45 -4.41
N SER A 110 -3.68 1.65 -5.73
CA SER A 110 -3.78 2.98 -6.35
C SER A 110 -5.13 3.64 -6.03
N ALA A 111 -6.22 2.88 -6.10
CA ALA A 111 -7.55 3.33 -5.72
C ALA A 111 -7.62 3.77 -4.26
N TRP A 112 -7.03 2.96 -3.36
CA TRP A 112 -6.99 3.28 -1.95
C TRP A 112 -6.13 4.50 -1.64
N TYR A 113 -5.02 4.68 -2.37
CA TYR A 113 -4.21 5.89 -2.27
C TYR A 113 -4.98 7.13 -2.72
N CYS A 114 -5.70 7.06 -3.85
CA CYS A 114 -6.58 8.15 -4.30
C CYS A 114 -7.68 8.46 -3.28
N TRP A 115 -8.21 7.45 -2.59
CA TRP A 115 -9.14 7.63 -1.49
C TRP A 115 -8.50 8.37 -0.30
N CYS A 116 -7.27 8.00 0.08
CA CYS A 116 -6.51 8.72 1.10
C CYS A 116 -6.27 10.18 0.71
N LEU A 117 -5.91 10.44 -0.55
CA LEU A 117 -5.75 11.80 -1.07
C LEU A 117 -7.07 12.59 -0.99
N TYR A 118 -8.19 11.97 -1.36
CA TYR A 118 -9.51 12.58 -1.21
C TYR A 118 -9.79 12.96 0.25
N LEU A 119 -9.54 12.06 1.21
CA LEU A 119 -9.73 12.35 2.63
C LEU A 119 -8.81 13.47 3.14
N ALA A 120 -7.56 13.52 2.66
CA ALA A 120 -6.60 14.57 2.98
C ALA A 120 -7.09 15.94 2.50
N LEU A 121 -7.56 16.02 1.25
CA LEU A 121 -8.11 17.25 0.65
C LEU A 121 -9.39 17.70 1.36
N GLN A 122 -10.26 16.76 1.74
CA GLN A 122 -11.51 17.03 2.47
C GLN A 122 -11.30 17.24 3.97
N LYS A 123 -10.05 17.23 4.43
CA LYS A 123 -9.66 17.46 5.83
C LYS A 123 -10.35 16.52 6.83
N LYS A 124 -10.63 15.28 6.43
CA LYS A 124 -11.36 14.27 7.23
C LYS A 124 -10.43 13.54 8.20
N SER A 125 -10.93 13.26 9.42
CA SER A 125 -10.18 12.53 10.45
C SER A 125 -9.84 11.09 10.10
N GLY A 126 -10.60 10.46 9.18
CA GLY A 126 -10.38 9.10 8.73
C GLY A 126 -9.08 8.88 7.96
N LEU A 127 -8.37 9.95 7.58
CA LEU A 127 -7.13 9.88 6.80
C LEU A 127 -6.10 8.92 7.42
N TYR A 128 -5.77 9.07 8.70
CA TYR A 128 -4.69 8.31 9.34
C TYR A 128 -5.00 6.81 9.40
N PHE A 129 -6.26 6.46 9.65
CA PHE A 129 -6.71 5.06 9.60
C PHE A 129 -6.67 4.51 8.16
N SER A 130 -7.08 5.31 7.17
CA SER A 130 -6.97 4.90 5.76
C SER A 130 -5.52 4.74 5.32
N ILE A 131 -4.59 5.55 5.83
CA ILE A 131 -3.14 5.41 5.59
C ILE A 131 -2.61 4.12 6.24
N LEU A 132 -3.06 3.76 7.45
CA LEU A 132 -2.71 2.47 8.04
C LEU A 132 -3.11 1.31 7.12
N ILE A 133 -4.33 1.33 6.59
CA ILE A 133 -4.79 0.34 5.61
C ILE A 133 -3.90 0.36 4.38
N LEU A 134 -3.56 1.54 3.84
CA LEU A 134 -2.65 1.67 2.70
C LEU A 134 -1.30 0.98 2.94
N CYS A 135 -0.69 1.19 4.10
CA CYS A 135 0.57 0.56 4.51
C CYS A 135 0.46 -0.96 4.70
N LEU A 136 -0.70 -1.45 5.15
CA LEU A 136 -0.93 -2.89 5.32
C LEU A 136 -1.24 -3.58 3.99
N VAL A 137 -1.85 -2.89 3.02
CA VAL A 137 -2.05 -3.42 1.66
C VAL A 137 -0.71 -3.59 0.97
N ARG A 138 0.19 -2.61 1.05
CA ARG A 138 1.57 -2.70 0.54
C ARG A 138 2.53 -1.87 1.39
N PRO A 139 3.79 -2.31 1.58
CA PRO A 139 4.79 -1.54 2.32
C PRO A 139 5.13 -0.20 1.65
N ASP A 140 4.98 -0.11 0.33
CA ASP A 140 5.12 1.14 -0.43
C ASP A 140 4.21 2.26 0.09
N GLY A 141 3.08 1.89 0.71
CA GLY A 141 2.13 2.80 1.34
C GLY A 141 2.73 3.68 2.43
N VAL A 142 3.84 3.27 3.06
CA VAL A 142 4.53 4.08 4.07
C VAL A 142 5.09 5.36 3.45
N VAL A 143 5.71 5.28 2.27
CA VAL A 143 6.32 6.43 1.57
C VAL A 143 5.23 7.41 1.13
N TRP A 144 4.18 6.89 0.49
CA TRP A 144 3.06 7.69 0.00
C TRP A 144 2.23 8.29 1.15
N GLY A 145 1.98 7.52 2.20
CA GLY A 145 1.26 7.93 3.39
C GLY A 145 2.01 9.02 4.18
N ALA A 146 3.33 8.90 4.31
CA ALA A 146 4.17 9.92 4.95
C ALA A 146 4.05 11.27 4.25
N GLY A 147 4.01 11.28 2.92
CA GLY A 147 3.77 12.51 2.13
C GLY A 147 2.43 13.17 2.47
N LEU A 148 1.34 12.40 2.55
CA LEU A 148 0.01 12.92 2.91
C LEU A 148 -0.05 13.44 4.35
N ILE A 149 0.61 12.76 5.29
CA ILE A 149 0.71 13.20 6.70
C ILE A 149 1.46 14.52 6.77
N LEU A 150 2.59 14.65 6.07
CA LEU A 150 3.37 15.88 6.05
C LEU A 150 2.55 17.04 5.49
N LEU A 151 1.89 16.85 4.34
CA LEU A 151 1.00 17.85 3.76
C LEU A 151 -0.11 18.27 4.74
N ARG A 152 -0.71 17.29 5.44
CA ARG A 152 -1.77 17.53 6.42
C ARG A 152 -1.28 18.37 7.61
N LEU A 153 -0.12 18.04 8.17
CA LEU A 153 0.45 18.75 9.32
C LEU A 153 0.97 20.15 8.97
N LEU A 154 1.48 20.34 7.75
CA LEU A 154 1.94 21.65 7.25
C LEU A 154 0.80 22.62 6.92
N ASP A 155 -0.38 22.11 6.56
CA ASP A 155 -1.58 22.91 6.28
C ASP A 155 -2.26 23.44 7.55
N VAL A 156 -1.97 22.85 8.72
CA VAL A 156 -2.57 23.27 10.00
C VAL A 156 -1.78 24.42 10.64
N GLN A 157 -2.44 25.58 10.70
CA GLN A 157 -1.90 26.81 11.30
C GLN A 157 -2.20 26.93 12.79
N ASP A 158 -3.37 26.50 13.24
CA ASP A 158 -3.81 26.61 14.62
C ASP A 158 -3.24 25.49 15.53
N GLN A 159 -2.79 25.87 16.72
CA GLN A 159 -2.17 24.97 17.69
C GLN A 159 -3.15 23.94 18.26
N ALA A 160 -4.40 24.30 18.50
CA ALA A 160 -5.40 23.37 19.03
C ALA A 160 -5.74 22.29 18.00
N THR A 161 -5.92 22.70 16.74
CA THR A 161 -6.12 21.79 15.61
C THR A 161 -4.91 20.89 15.39
N ARG A 162 -3.68 21.41 15.51
CA ARG A 162 -2.46 20.62 15.39
C ARG A 162 -2.38 19.53 16.45
N LYS A 163 -2.67 19.85 17.71
CA LYS A 163 -2.72 18.85 18.80
C LYS A 163 -3.75 17.75 18.51
N LYS A 164 -4.92 18.12 17.97
CA LYS A 164 -5.97 17.16 17.57
C LYS A 164 -5.50 16.24 16.45
N GLU A 165 -4.81 16.77 15.43
CA GLU A 165 -4.27 15.99 14.32
C GLU A 165 -3.15 15.04 14.78
N ILE A 166 -2.23 15.50 15.63
CA ILE A 166 -1.19 14.64 16.23
C ILE A 166 -1.83 13.51 17.05
N ARG A 167 -2.84 13.82 17.87
CA ARG A 167 -3.58 12.80 18.62
C ARG A 167 -4.20 11.77 17.66
N ASN A 168 -4.86 12.22 16.59
CA ASN A 168 -5.48 11.31 15.63
C ASN A 168 -4.45 10.43 14.90
N LEU A 169 -3.29 11.00 14.54
CA LEU A 169 -2.17 10.27 13.97
C LEU A 169 -1.69 9.17 14.93
N ILE A 170 -1.49 9.52 16.20
CA ILE A 170 -1.05 8.55 17.21
C ILE A 170 -2.09 7.44 17.38
N THR A 171 -3.36 7.79 17.57
CA THR A 171 -4.40 6.80 17.90
C THR A 171 -4.80 5.91 16.73
N HIS A 172 -4.78 6.41 15.49
CA HIS A 172 -5.30 5.67 14.32
C HIS A 172 -4.22 5.08 13.42
N LEU A 173 -2.97 5.52 13.54
CA LEU A 173 -1.85 5.04 12.72
C LEU A 173 -0.73 4.46 13.58
N VAL A 174 -0.19 5.24 14.51
CA VAL A 174 1.02 4.82 15.26
C VAL A 174 0.72 3.67 16.21
N VAL A 175 -0.29 3.80 17.08
CA VAL A 175 -0.62 2.75 18.06
C VAL A 175 -1.03 1.44 17.36
N PRO A 176 -1.96 1.43 16.38
CA PRO A 176 -2.30 0.20 15.68
C PRO A 176 -1.14 -0.36 14.85
N GLY A 177 -0.33 0.51 14.24
CA GLY A 177 0.87 0.10 13.50
C GLY A 177 1.90 -0.59 14.41
N LEU A 178 2.16 -0.03 15.59
CA LEU A 178 3.03 -0.65 16.60
C LEU A 178 2.48 -1.98 17.09
N MET A 179 1.17 -2.07 17.34
CA MET A 179 0.53 -3.34 17.71
C MET A 179 0.73 -4.40 16.63
N TYR A 180 0.58 -4.04 15.36
CA TYR A 180 0.88 -4.94 14.23
C TYR A 180 2.34 -5.39 14.24
N PHE A 181 3.31 -4.48 14.41
CA PHE A 181 4.72 -4.84 14.45
C PHE A 181 5.09 -5.74 15.63
N LEU A 182 4.52 -5.50 16.80
CA LEU A 182 4.72 -6.34 17.98
C LEU A 182 4.12 -7.74 17.80
N TRP A 183 2.89 -7.82 17.28
CA TRP A 183 2.27 -9.10 16.92
C TRP A 183 3.11 -9.86 15.90
N ARG A 184 3.58 -9.17 14.86
CA ARG A 184 4.42 -9.74 13.80
C ARG A 184 5.74 -10.29 14.36
N ALA A 185 6.42 -9.51 15.21
CA ALA A 185 7.67 -9.94 15.84
C ALA A 185 7.47 -11.17 16.73
N TRP A 186 6.36 -11.22 17.47
CA TRP A 186 5.99 -12.40 18.24
C TRP A 186 5.63 -13.60 17.36
N TYR A 187 4.88 -13.40 16.27
CA TYR A 187 4.36 -14.47 15.42
C TYR A 187 5.45 -15.12 14.55
N PHE A 188 6.39 -14.35 14.01
CA PHE A 188 7.48 -14.84 13.18
C PHE A 188 8.80 -15.02 13.94
N ALA A 189 8.85 -14.69 15.23
CA ALA A 189 10.04 -14.70 16.08
C ALA A 189 11.21 -13.83 15.56
N GLU A 190 10.93 -12.85 14.70
CA GLU A 190 11.92 -11.99 14.05
C GLU A 190 11.53 -10.52 14.15
N TRP A 191 12.48 -9.64 14.48
CA TRP A 191 12.23 -8.20 14.64
C TRP A 191 12.06 -7.46 13.31
N LEU A 192 12.82 -7.87 12.29
CA LEU A 192 12.82 -7.24 10.97
C LEU A 192 12.28 -8.21 9.91
N PRO A 193 11.75 -7.69 8.79
CA PRO A 193 11.31 -8.53 7.69
C PRO A 193 12.41 -9.47 7.21
N LEU A 194 12.11 -10.77 7.08
CA LEU A 194 13.06 -11.74 6.53
C LEU A 194 13.70 -11.29 5.20
N PRO A 195 12.97 -10.67 4.24
CA PRO A 195 13.58 -10.12 3.03
C PRO A 195 14.66 -9.05 3.31
N PHE A 196 14.53 -8.30 4.40
CA PHE A 196 15.54 -7.32 4.82
C PHE A 196 16.78 -7.99 5.43
N LEU A 197 16.61 -9.13 6.11
CA LEU A 197 17.69 -9.89 6.75
C LEU A 197 18.46 -10.79 5.77
N VAL A 198 17.78 -11.35 4.77
CA VAL A 198 18.39 -12.29 3.81
C VAL A 198 19.05 -11.56 2.62
N LYS A 199 18.53 -10.38 2.23
CA LYS A 199 19.08 -9.59 1.11
C LYS A 199 20.30 -8.72 1.50
N VAL A 200 21.00 -9.06 2.57
CA VAL A 200 22.12 -8.27 3.15
C VAL A 200 23.49 -8.63 2.55
N ALA A 201 23.54 -9.55 1.58
CA ALA A 201 24.78 -10.05 1.00
C ALA A 201 25.59 -9.03 0.15
N GLY A 202 25.29 -7.73 0.20
CA GLY A 202 26.09 -6.67 -0.43
C GLY A 202 26.58 -5.64 0.59
N GLU A 203 27.80 -5.13 0.40
CA GLU A 203 28.42 -4.08 1.25
C GLU A 203 27.54 -2.83 1.29
N ARG A 204 27.01 -2.49 2.48
CA ARG A 204 26.14 -1.32 2.64
C ARG A 204 26.99 -0.07 2.87
N ASP A 205 26.91 0.90 1.96
CA ASP A 205 27.60 2.19 2.10
C ASP A 205 27.06 3.06 3.25
N LEU A 206 25.79 2.92 3.63
CA LEU A 206 25.14 3.75 4.66
C LEU A 206 24.36 2.89 5.67
N ILE A 207 25.01 2.00 6.43
CA ILE A 207 24.51 1.20 7.57
C ILE A 207 23.22 0.37 7.29
N LEU A 208 22.12 1.03 6.95
CA LEU A 208 20.81 0.49 6.57
C LEU A 208 20.44 0.68 5.08
N VAL A 209 21.05 1.62 4.34
CA VAL A 209 20.59 2.02 2.99
C VAL A 209 21.76 2.05 1.98
N TRP A 210 21.47 1.87 0.70
CA TRP A 210 22.43 2.10 -0.39
C TRP A 210 22.36 3.55 -0.88
N SER A 211 23.52 4.16 -1.11
CA SER A 211 23.65 5.48 -1.73
C SER A 211 22.90 5.56 -3.06
N GLN A 212 22.98 4.51 -3.87
CA GLN A 212 22.26 4.39 -5.15
C GLN A 212 20.73 4.30 -4.97
N SER A 213 20.23 3.71 -3.89
CA SER A 213 18.80 3.69 -3.60
C SER A 213 18.27 5.10 -3.31
N LEU A 214 19.05 5.96 -2.67
CA LEU A 214 18.66 7.37 -2.46
C LEU A 214 18.56 8.14 -3.77
N VAL A 215 19.47 7.88 -4.72
CA VAL A 215 19.42 8.49 -6.06
C VAL A 215 18.20 7.98 -6.84
N ALA A 216 17.93 6.67 -6.80
CA ALA A 216 16.77 6.07 -7.47
C ALA A 216 15.43 6.52 -6.87
N VAL A 217 15.36 6.67 -5.54
CA VAL A 217 14.17 7.14 -4.81
C VAL A 217 14.04 8.67 -4.88
N GLY A 218 15.12 9.41 -5.14
CA GLY A 218 15.10 10.87 -5.24
C GLY A 218 14.07 11.39 -6.26
N ALA A 219 13.90 10.68 -7.38
CA ALA A 219 12.86 10.99 -8.36
C ALA A 219 11.42 10.82 -7.81
N THR A 220 11.21 9.87 -6.90
CA THR A 220 9.92 9.65 -6.23
C THR A 220 9.59 10.71 -5.17
N LEU A 221 10.58 11.48 -4.72
CA LEU A 221 10.37 12.65 -3.86
C LEU A 221 9.94 13.89 -4.64
N ILE A 222 10.11 13.92 -5.97
CA ILE A 222 9.74 15.06 -6.83
C ILE A 222 8.26 15.43 -6.66
N PRO A 223 7.29 14.50 -6.70
CA PRO A 223 5.88 14.83 -6.44
C PRO A 223 5.65 15.42 -5.04
N ALA A 224 6.35 14.92 -4.02
CA ALA A 224 6.25 15.46 -2.65
C ALA A 224 6.82 16.88 -2.55
N LEU A 225 7.96 17.14 -3.20
CA LEU A 225 8.57 18.47 -3.27
C LEU A 225 7.70 19.46 -4.06
N ILE A 226 7.10 19.02 -5.17
CA ILE A 226 6.13 19.81 -5.93
C ILE A 226 4.92 20.14 -5.06
N ALA A 227 4.36 19.16 -4.34
CA ALA A 227 3.23 19.38 -3.45
C ALA A 227 3.56 20.40 -2.34
N VAL A 228 4.74 20.30 -1.73
CA VAL A 228 5.23 21.29 -0.75
C VAL A 228 5.36 22.69 -1.37
N ALA A 229 5.90 22.79 -2.59
CA ALA A 229 6.04 24.06 -3.30
C ALA A 229 4.68 24.71 -3.60
N PHE A 230 3.68 23.93 -4.04
CA PHE A 230 2.33 24.42 -4.31
C PHE A 230 1.57 24.85 -3.04
N VAL A 231 1.75 24.14 -1.93
CA VAL A 231 1.20 24.55 -0.62
C VAL A 231 1.80 25.87 -0.15
N LYS A 232 3.11 26.08 -0.39
CA LYS A 232 3.80 27.33 -0.04
C LYS A 232 3.33 28.49 -0.92
N ASN A 233 3.09 28.27 -2.22
CA ASN A 233 2.61 29.31 -3.14
C ASN A 233 1.15 29.72 -2.90
N ARG A 234 0.30 28.85 -2.36
CA ARG A 234 -1.05 29.24 -1.92
C ARG A 234 -1.05 30.31 -0.81
N ARG A 235 0.06 30.48 -0.08
CA ARG A 235 0.21 31.52 0.95
C ARG A 235 0.45 32.93 0.39
N ILE A 236 0.67 33.08 -0.92
CA ILE A 236 0.92 34.39 -1.55
C ILE A 236 -0.39 35.01 -2.09
N TYR A 237 -1.46 34.22 -2.20
CA TYR A 237 -2.74 34.63 -2.80
C TYR A 237 -3.94 34.59 -1.82
N LEU A 238 -3.67 34.49 -0.51
CA LEU A 238 -4.64 34.66 0.59
C LEU A 238 -4.07 35.71 1.55
#